data_AF-A0A1V4IKU5-F1
#
_entry.id   AF-A0A1V4IKU5-F1
#
_cell.length_a   1.000
_cell.length_b   1.000
_cell.length_c   1.000
_cell.angle_alpha   90.00
_cell.angle_beta   90.00
_cell.angle_gamma   90.00
#
_symmetry.space_group_name_H-M   'P 1'
#
loop_
_entity.id
_entity.type
_entity.pdbx_description
1 polymer ?
#
loop_
_entity_poly.entity_id
_entity_poly.type
_entity_poly.pdbx_seq_one_letter_code
_entity_poly.pdbx_strand_id
1 'polypeptide(L)' 'MKFEELATHKDLTTYDYKIVLLLMSKSFTISMMSERLDINRTNMYSHIRKLEKLNFIKIDRIEGANKFYRLNIKLESD' A
#
# COMPACT_ATOMS: atom_id res chain seq x y z
N MET A 1 4.41 5.86 12.95
CA MET A 1 4.31 6.59 11.69
C MET A 1 2.95 7.23 11.62
N LYS A 2 2.96 8.54 11.45
CA LYS A 2 1.77 9.40 11.46
C LYS A 2 1.25 9.56 10.03
N PHE A 3 -0.06 9.82 9.89
CA PHE A 3 -0.66 10.03 8.57
C PHE A 3 -0.07 11.24 7.84
N GLU A 4 0.34 12.26 8.59
CA GLU A 4 1.02 13.46 8.06
C GLU A 4 2.35 13.13 7.36
N GLU A 5 3.12 12.18 7.88
CA GLU A 5 4.38 11.74 7.28
C GLU A 5 4.15 11.09 5.92
N LEU A 6 3.06 10.33 5.77
CA LEU A 6 2.65 9.78 4.48
C LEU A 6 2.23 10.91 3.53
N ALA A 7 1.35 11.80 3.97
CA ALA A 7 0.73 12.83 3.13
C ALA A 7 1.74 13.85 2.56
N THR A 8 2.87 14.05 3.26
CA THR A 8 3.89 15.04 2.91
C THR A 8 5.14 14.41 2.26
N HIS A 9 5.16 13.09 2.05
CA HIS A 9 6.35 12.39 1.57
C HIS A 9 6.65 12.72 0.10
N LYS A 10 7.74 13.45 -0.13
CA LYS A 10 8.12 14.00 -1.44
C LYS A 10 8.35 12.95 -2.53
N ASP A 11 8.82 11.76 -2.14
CA ASP A 11 9.11 10.71 -3.11
C ASP A 11 7.86 9.95 -3.55
N LEU A 12 6.69 10.14 -2.93
CA LEU A 12 5.48 9.39 -3.31
C LEU A 12 4.81 10.00 -4.54
N THR A 13 4.41 9.13 -5.45
CA THR A 13 3.68 9.46 -6.67
C THR A 13 2.18 9.36 -6.45
N THR A 14 1.39 9.88 -7.36
CA THR A 14 -0.08 9.73 -7.37
C THR A 14 -0.53 8.28 -7.24
N TYR A 15 0.19 7.33 -7.85
CA TYR A 15 -0.14 5.91 -7.77
C TYR A 15 0.18 5.31 -6.40
N ASP A 16 1.27 5.74 -5.76
CA ASP A 16 1.57 5.32 -4.39
C ASP A 16 0.45 5.75 -3.44
N TYR A 17 -0.06 6.98 -3.59
CA TYR A 17 -1.19 7.48 -2.81
C TYR A 17 -2.50 6.73 -3.10
N LYS A 18 -2.81 6.43 -4.37
CA LYS A 18 -3.98 5.61 -4.73
C LYS A 18 -3.94 4.23 -4.09
N ILE A 19 -2.78 3.58 -4.07
CA ILE A 19 -2.58 2.28 -3.40
C ILE A 19 -2.83 2.42 -1.91
N VAL A 20 -2.25 3.44 -1.26
CA VAL A 20 -2.46 3.67 0.16
C VAL A 20 -3.92 3.92 0.50
N LEU A 21 -4.62 4.77 -0.25
CA LEU A 21 -6.06 5.01 -0.09
C LEU A 21 -6.87 3.71 -0.24
N LEU A 22 -6.52 2.85 -1.20
CA LEU A 22 -7.16 1.54 -1.34
C LEU A 22 -6.92 0.66 -0.10
N LEU A 23 -5.69 0.62 0.41
CA LEU A 23 -5.29 -0.15 1.59
C LEU A 23 -5.83 0.38 2.92
N MET A 24 -6.36 1.61 2.97
CA MET A 24 -7.10 2.12 4.13
C MET A 24 -8.39 1.36 4.37
N SER A 25 -8.99 0.78 3.32
CA SER A 25 -10.27 0.06 3.44
C SER A 25 -10.12 -1.35 3.99
N LYS A 26 -9.18 -2.13 3.43
CA LYS A 26 -8.88 -3.53 3.82
C LYS A 26 -7.57 -3.98 3.17
N SER A 27 -7.15 -5.19 3.50
CA SER A 27 -5.95 -5.80 2.91
C SER A 27 -6.20 -6.31 1.48
N PHE A 28 -5.22 -6.14 0.58
CA PHE A 28 -5.30 -6.59 -0.82
C PHE A 28 -4.02 -7.29 -1.27
N THR A 29 -4.14 -8.19 -2.26
CA THR A 29 -2.99 -8.76 -2.96
C THR A 29 -2.53 -7.85 -4.10
N ILE A 30 -1.30 -8.05 -4.60
CA ILE A 30 -0.79 -7.35 -5.79
C ILE A 30 -1.74 -7.51 -6.99
N SER A 31 -2.25 -8.72 -7.23
CA SER A 31 -3.20 -8.98 -8.32
C SER A 31 -4.46 -8.12 -8.18
N MET A 32 -5.04 -8.11 -6.97
CA MET A 32 -6.28 -7.38 -6.69
C MET A 32 -6.12 -5.86 -6.79
N MET A 33 -4.96 -5.32 -6.38
CA MET A 33 -4.64 -3.90 -6.52
C MET A 33 -4.40 -3.52 -7.97
N SER A 34 -3.69 -4.38 -8.72
CA SER A 34 -3.39 -4.17 -10.15
C SER A 34 -4.68 -4.05 -10.97
N GLU A 35 -5.64 -4.95 -10.72
CA GLU A 35 -6.96 -4.95 -11.36
C GLU A 35 -7.78 -3.70 -11.01
N ARG A 36 -7.84 -3.33 -9.72
CA ARG A 36 -8.69 -2.21 -9.26
C ARG A 36 -8.18 -0.84 -9.67
N LEU A 37 -6.87 -0.67 -9.78
CA LEU A 37 -6.25 0.61 -10.09
C LEU A 37 -5.83 0.72 -11.56
N ASP A 38 -6.08 -0.33 -12.36
CA ASP A 38 -5.65 -0.45 -13.75
C ASP A 38 -4.14 -0.20 -13.92
N ILE A 39 -3.35 -0.85 -13.07
CA ILE A 39 -1.88 -0.77 -13.07
C ILE A 39 -1.34 -2.16 -13.38
N ASN A 40 -0.41 -2.26 -14.34
CA ASN A 40 0.21 -3.56 -14.61
C ASN A 40 0.97 -4.10 -13.38
N ARG A 41 1.11 -5.43 -13.31
CA ARG A 41 1.68 -6.10 -12.13
C ARG A 41 3.14 -5.71 -11.84
N THR A 42 3.93 -5.44 -12.87
CA THR A 42 5.35 -5.03 -12.72
C THR A 42 5.45 -3.66 -12.04
N ASN A 43 4.65 -2.69 -12.48
CA ASN A 43 4.57 -1.36 -11.89
C ASN A 43 4.00 -1.45 -10.47
N MET A 44 2.93 -2.22 -10.26
CA MET A 44 2.38 -2.46 -8.92
C MET A 44 3.44 -3.02 -7.97
N TYR A 45 4.25 -3.98 -8.41
CA TYR A 45 5.33 -4.54 -7.60
C TYR A 45 6.36 -3.46 -7.18
N SER A 46 6.71 -2.56 -8.10
CA SER A 46 7.60 -1.44 -7.81
C SER A 46 7.03 -0.52 -6.72
N HIS A 47 5.76 -0.14 -6.84
CA HIS A 47 5.06 0.68 -5.85
C HIS A 47 4.97 -0.01 -4.48
N ILE A 48 4.62 -1.30 -4.45
CA ILE A 48 4.54 -2.07 -3.20
C ILE A 48 5.90 -2.17 -2.53
N ARG A 49 6.97 -2.50 -3.28
CA ARG A 49 8.33 -2.58 -2.72
C ARG A 49 8.80 -1.23 -2.17
N LYS A 50 8.46 -0.13 -2.83
CA LYS A 50 8.77 1.22 -2.38
C LYS A 50 8.02 1.56 -1.08
N LEU A 51 6.71 1.36 -1.05
CA LEU A 51 5.88 1.61 0.13
C LEU A 51 6.29 0.73 1.32
N GLU A 52 6.67 -0.52 1.08
CA GLU A 52 7.18 -1.44 2.10
C GLU A 52 8.54 -0.99 2.64
N LYS A 53 9.46 -0.54 1.77
CA LYS A 53 10.76 0.04 2.18
C LYS A 53 10.59 1.29 3.04
N LEU A 54 9.59 2.12 2.72
CA LEU A 54 9.22 3.30 3.49
C LEU A 54 8.38 2.96 4.74
N ASN A 55 8.14 1.68 5.00
CA ASN A 55 7.35 1.17 6.12
C ASN A 55 5.88 1.64 6.12
N PHE A 56 5.37 2.17 5.00
CA PHE A 56 3.99 2.63 4.85
C PHE A 56 2.98 1.48 4.85
N ILE A 57 3.40 0.32 4.33
CA ILE A 57 2.58 -0.88 4.25
C ILE A 57 3.33 -2.07 4.84
N LYS A 58 2.59 -3.12 5.17
CA LYS A 58 3.15 -4.41 5.61
C LYS A 58 2.31 -5.57 5.12
N ILE A 59 2.89 -6.77 5.17
CA ILE A 59 2.11 -8.00 4.98
C ILE A 59 1.19 -8.17 6.19
N ASP A 60 -0.10 -8.30 5.91
CA ASP A 60 -1.15 -8.61 6.88
C ASP A 60 -1.23 -10.12 7.13
N ARG A 61 -1.31 -10.90 6.05
CA ARG A 61 -1.42 -12.36 6.07
C ARG A 61 -0.98 -12.98 4.76
N ILE A 62 -0.80 -14.30 4.79
CA ILE A 62 -0.46 -15.12 3.62
C ILE A 62 -1.50 -16.24 3.51
N GLU A 63 -2.14 -16.37 2.35
CA GLU A 63 -3.10 -17.44 2.04
C GLU A 63 -2.61 -18.20 0.79
N GLY A 64 -2.11 -19.42 0.99
CA GLY A 64 -1.39 -20.16 -0.05
C GLY A 64 -0.17 -19.39 -0.54
N ALA A 65 -0.11 -19.11 -1.85
CA ALA A 65 0.96 -18.30 -2.45
C ALA A 65 0.69 -16.78 -2.42
N ASN A 66 -0.46 -16.34 -1.93
CA ASN A 66 -0.88 -14.94 -1.99
C ASN A 66 -0.51 -14.18 -0.72
N LYS A 67 0.23 -13.07 -0.89
CA LYS A 67 0.50 -12.10 0.18
C LYS A 67 -0.54 -10.99 0.15
N PHE A 68 -1.20 -10.77 1.28
CA PHE A 68 -2.12 -9.65 1.49
C PHE A 68 -1.39 -8.52 2.20
N TYR A 69 -1.45 -7.32 1.63
CA TYR A 69 -0.81 -6.12 2.15
C TYR A 69 -1.85 -5.23 2.83
N ARG A 70 -1.46 -4.55 3.91
CA ARG A 70 -2.27 -3.57 4.63
C ARG A 70 -1.47 -2.31 4.92
N LEU A 71 -2.18 -1.22 5.21
CA LEU A 71 -1.59 0.00 5.73
C LEU A 71 -0.93 -0.24 7.11
N ASN A 72 0.23 0.38 7.33
CA ASN A 72 1.00 0.32 8.57
C ASN A 72 1.06 1.69 9.28
N ILE A 73 -0.01 2.48 9.19
CA ILE A 73 -0.14 3.77 9.87
C ILE A 73 -1.04 3.61 11.09
N LYS A 74 -0.69 4.26 12.19
CA LYS A 74 -1.60 4.42 13.32
C LYS A 74 -2.50 5.61 13.02
N LEU A 75 -3.81 5.36 12.89
CA LEU A 75 -4.78 6.45 13.00
C LEU A 75 -4.81 6.81 14.49
N GLU A 76 -4.36 8.01 14.84
CA GLU A 76 -4.64 8.56 16.17
C GLU A 76 -6.18 8.63 16.24
N SER A 77 -6.75 7.82 17.13
CA SER A 77 -8.16 7.90 17.48
C SER A 77 -8.22 8.91 18.61
N ASP A 78 -8.89 10.03 18.38
CA ASP A 78 -9.28 10.97 19.44
C ASP A 78 -10.21 10.28 20.46
#